data_AF-A0A261BL13-F1
#
_entry.id   AF-A0A261BL13-F1
#
_cell.length_a   1.000
_cell.length_b   1.000
_cell.length_c   1.000
_cell.angle_alpha   90.00
_cell.angle_beta   90.00
_cell.angle_gamma   90.00
#
_symmetry.space_group_name_H-M   'P 1'
#
loop_
_entity.id
_entity.type
_entity.pdbx_description
1 polymer ?
#
loop_
_entity_poly.entity_id
_entity_poly.type
_entity_poly.pdbx_seq_one_letter_code
_entity_poly.pdbx_strand_id
1 'polypeptide(L)'
;MNNSCTMPFVLLPAFVGYPLGVLRHYGVATIDQTLMVFVLIGHDNRYNSRLPCLPSYIYSAPILVLVEDLTYHLGVILVWVLVWFNGLLALLFYIYWYIKKQMKNHRMSPQTYQIQRIFITALVIQLVIPSCTLVGPGISVLTSVINNYYNQGINNFVILSITLHGSVTTISMLVVHTPYRLAIKEMFRKFSCRSTEVPRIGMYTNHVAAMQSTTY
;
A
#
# COMPACT_ATOMS: atom_id res chain seq x y z
N MET A 1 22.36 -9.15 -26.99
CA MET A 1 22.42 -7.92 -26.17
C MET A 1 21.27 -7.94 -25.18
N ASN A 2 21.60 -7.58 -23.95
CA ASN A 2 20.88 -7.70 -22.68
C ASN A 2 19.37 -7.44 -22.67
N ASN A 3 18.59 -8.47 -22.29
CA ASN A 3 17.24 -8.31 -21.73
C ASN A 3 17.22 -8.86 -20.30
N SER A 4 18.01 -8.26 -19.41
CA SER A 4 17.79 -8.37 -17.96
C SER A 4 16.71 -7.34 -17.59
N CYS A 5 15.44 -7.70 -17.70
CA CYS A 5 14.36 -6.94 -17.07
C CYS A 5 13.26 -7.89 -16.61
N THR A 6 13.38 -8.26 -15.34
CA THR A 6 12.32 -8.71 -14.43
C THR A 6 11.35 -9.77 -14.97
N MET A 7 11.55 -11.00 -14.50
CA MET A 7 10.55 -12.07 -14.56
C MET A 7 9.18 -11.52 -14.09
N PRO A 8 8.12 -11.58 -14.92
CA PRO A 8 6.86 -10.96 -14.58
C PRO A 8 6.11 -11.84 -13.57
N PHE A 9 5.75 -11.25 -12.44
CA PHE A 9 4.90 -11.87 -11.44
C PHE A 9 3.45 -12.01 -11.92
N VAL A 10 3.01 -11.19 -12.90
CA VAL A 10 1.66 -11.17 -13.49
C VAL A 10 1.74 -10.63 -14.94
N LEU A 11 1.18 -11.34 -15.93
CA LEU A 11 1.03 -10.91 -17.32
C LEU A 11 -0.42 -10.49 -17.58
N LEU A 12 -0.68 -9.18 -17.71
CA LEU A 12 -1.98 -8.67 -18.12
C LEU A 12 -2.14 -8.81 -19.65
N PRO A 13 -3.31 -9.20 -20.18
CA PRO A 13 -4.61 -9.25 -19.53
C PRO A 13 -5.00 -10.59 -18.87
N ALA A 14 -4.20 -11.65 -18.99
CA ALA A 14 -4.58 -12.97 -18.49
C ALA A 14 -4.21 -13.24 -17.02
N PHE A 15 -3.69 -12.22 -16.35
CA PHE A 15 -3.15 -12.24 -14.99
C PHE A 15 -2.23 -13.43 -14.72
N VAL A 16 -1.44 -13.82 -15.71
CA VAL A 16 -0.63 -15.02 -15.59
C VAL A 16 0.59 -14.79 -14.70
N GLY A 17 0.73 -15.55 -13.62
CA GLY A 17 1.77 -15.32 -12.62
C GLY A 17 2.54 -16.58 -12.21
N TYR A 18 3.73 -16.36 -11.66
CA TYR A 18 4.54 -17.42 -11.06
C TYR A 18 4.93 -17.04 -9.64
N PRO A 19 4.54 -17.83 -8.61
CA PRO A 19 4.89 -17.53 -7.24
C PRO A 19 6.37 -17.84 -7.00
N LEU A 20 7.17 -16.78 -6.92
CA LEU A 20 8.51 -16.80 -6.32
C LEU A 20 8.41 -16.22 -4.91
N GLY A 21 8.36 -17.08 -3.89
CA GLY A 21 8.29 -16.66 -2.50
C GLY A 21 8.94 -17.65 -1.55
N VAL A 22 9.25 -17.19 -0.34
CA VAL A 22 9.81 -17.98 0.77
C VAL A 22 8.98 -19.24 1.05
N LEU A 23 7.67 -19.18 0.86
CA LEU A 23 6.74 -20.31 1.00
C LEU A 23 7.09 -21.49 0.09
N ARG A 24 7.67 -21.23 -1.10
CA ARG A 24 8.19 -22.29 -1.98
C ARG A 24 9.43 -22.96 -1.41
N HIS A 25 10.27 -22.21 -0.69
CA HIS A 25 11.45 -22.76 -0.02
C HIS A 25 11.07 -23.69 1.14
N TYR A 26 9.93 -23.44 1.78
CA TYR A 26 9.34 -24.29 2.82
C TYR A 26 8.45 -25.42 2.26
N GLY A 27 8.41 -25.63 0.94
CA GLY A 27 7.67 -26.74 0.32
C GLY A 27 6.15 -26.59 0.29
N VAL A 28 5.61 -25.40 0.57
CA VAL A 28 4.17 -25.15 0.47
C VAL A 28 3.73 -25.26 -0.99
N ALA A 29 2.72 -26.09 -1.26
CA ALA A 29 2.24 -26.35 -2.60
C ALA A 29 1.81 -25.04 -3.28
N THR A 30 2.12 -24.92 -4.56
CA THR A 30 1.79 -23.74 -5.37
C THR A 30 0.28 -23.46 -5.34
N ILE A 31 -0.53 -24.51 -5.24
CA ILE A 31 -2.00 -24.48 -5.09
C ILE A 31 -2.44 -23.81 -3.78
N ASP A 32 -1.72 -23.99 -2.66
CA ASP A 32 -2.12 -23.40 -1.37
C ASP A 32 -1.75 -21.92 -1.28
N GLN A 33 -0.58 -21.55 -1.80
CA GLN A 33 -0.18 -20.13 -1.95
C GLN A 33 -1.15 -19.38 -2.86
N THR A 34 -1.65 -20.09 -3.87
CA THR A 34 -2.65 -19.65 -4.84
C THR A 34 -4.01 -19.48 -4.18
N LEU A 35 -4.53 -20.46 -3.42
CA LEU A 35 -5.81 -20.36 -2.73
C LEU A 35 -5.86 -19.16 -1.76
N MET A 36 -4.73 -18.82 -1.13
CA MET A 36 -4.65 -17.62 -0.28
C MET A 36 -4.86 -16.30 -1.04
N VAL A 37 -4.54 -16.27 -2.35
CA VAL A 37 -4.73 -15.12 -3.26
C VAL A 37 -6.05 -15.22 -4.06
N PHE A 38 -6.49 -16.45 -4.37
CA PHE A 38 -7.65 -16.78 -5.23
C PHE A 38 -9.00 -16.82 -4.52
N VAL A 39 -9.06 -16.71 -3.18
CA VAL A 39 -10.35 -16.56 -2.46
C VAL A 39 -11.16 -15.33 -2.94
N LEU A 40 -10.59 -14.47 -3.80
CA LEU A 40 -11.27 -13.31 -4.41
C LEU A 40 -11.48 -13.38 -5.94
N ILE A 41 -10.86 -14.29 -6.72
CA ILE A 41 -10.90 -14.26 -8.21
C ILE A 41 -10.93 -15.69 -8.78
N GLY A 42 -11.80 -15.97 -9.77
CA GLY A 42 -12.12 -17.30 -10.29
C GLY A 42 -10.99 -18.02 -11.05
N HIS A 43 -11.13 -19.32 -11.27
CA HIS A 43 -10.10 -20.16 -11.92
C HIS A 43 -10.57 -20.59 -13.33
N ASP A 44 -9.78 -20.34 -14.37
CA ASP A 44 -9.99 -20.92 -15.71
C ASP A 44 -8.77 -21.70 -16.21
N ASN A 45 -9.02 -22.85 -16.85
CA ASN A 45 -8.07 -23.93 -17.14
C ASN A 45 -7.71 -24.07 -18.64
N ARG A 46 -8.05 -23.10 -19.53
CA ARG A 46 -7.87 -23.25 -20.99
C ARG A 46 -6.83 -22.29 -21.59
N TYR A 47 -5.54 -22.53 -21.39
CA TYR A 47 -4.52 -21.49 -21.69
C TYR A 47 -3.39 -21.83 -22.67
N ASN A 48 -3.41 -22.94 -23.41
CA ASN A 48 -2.24 -23.34 -24.22
C ASN A 48 -2.13 -22.74 -25.63
N SER A 49 -3.04 -21.86 -26.08
CA SER A 49 -3.10 -21.51 -27.52
C SER A 49 -3.08 -20.01 -27.87
N ARG A 50 -2.92 -19.07 -26.92
CA ARG A 50 -3.15 -17.63 -27.19
C ARG A 50 -2.00 -16.63 -26.98
N LEU A 51 -0.81 -17.01 -26.51
CA LEU A 51 0.34 -16.08 -26.40
C LEU A 51 1.45 -16.45 -27.37
N PRO A 52 1.44 -15.95 -28.61
CA PRO A 52 2.52 -16.20 -29.55
C PRO A 52 3.69 -15.24 -29.25
N CYS A 53 4.57 -15.59 -28.31
CA CYS A 53 5.96 -15.04 -28.18
C CYS A 53 6.63 -15.27 -26.81
N LEU A 54 6.17 -16.20 -25.97
CA LEU A 54 6.85 -16.46 -24.69
C LEU A 54 8.02 -17.47 -24.85
N PRO A 55 9.15 -17.28 -24.15
CA PRO A 55 10.21 -18.27 -24.09
C PRO A 55 9.71 -19.64 -23.59
N SER A 56 10.25 -20.74 -24.16
CA SER A 56 9.83 -22.13 -23.88
C SER A 56 9.91 -22.54 -22.40
N TYR A 57 10.79 -21.92 -21.61
CA TYR A 57 10.90 -22.16 -20.17
C TYR A 57 9.66 -21.73 -19.39
N ILE A 58 8.88 -20.77 -19.90
CA ILE A 58 7.65 -20.33 -19.25
C ILE A 58 6.59 -21.42 -19.39
N TYR A 59 6.37 -21.98 -20.59
CA TYR A 59 5.41 -23.08 -20.82
C TYR A 59 5.70 -24.36 -20.01
N SER A 60 6.95 -24.56 -19.61
CA SER A 60 7.38 -25.72 -18.82
C SER A 60 7.22 -25.51 -17.31
N ALA A 61 6.95 -24.27 -16.88
CA ALA A 61 6.69 -23.92 -15.50
C ALA A 61 5.20 -24.14 -15.16
N PRO A 62 4.83 -24.45 -13.90
CA PRO A 62 3.44 -24.37 -13.46
C PRO A 62 3.01 -22.89 -13.47
N ILE A 63 2.60 -22.45 -14.64
CA ILE A 63 2.07 -21.11 -14.89
C ILE A 63 0.64 -21.08 -14.36
N LEU A 64 0.36 -20.11 -13.50
CA LEU A 64 -0.97 -19.94 -12.91
C LEU A 64 -1.71 -18.83 -13.64
N VAL A 65 -2.87 -19.14 -14.22
CA VAL A 65 -3.74 -18.18 -14.90
C VAL A 65 -4.73 -17.63 -13.86
N LEU A 66 -4.60 -16.36 -13.45
CA LEU A 66 -5.45 -15.78 -12.41
C LEU A 66 -6.85 -15.41 -12.86
N VAL A 67 -7.06 -15.15 -14.16
CA VAL A 67 -8.35 -14.99 -14.87
C VAL A 67 -8.01 -14.44 -16.26
N GLU A 68 -8.60 -14.99 -17.32
CA GLU A 68 -8.60 -14.38 -18.66
C GLU A 68 -9.97 -13.76 -19.00
N ASP A 69 -11.03 -14.26 -18.40
CA ASP A 69 -12.40 -13.87 -18.71
C ASP A 69 -12.72 -12.42 -18.29
N LEU A 70 -13.10 -11.61 -19.27
CA LEU A 70 -13.55 -10.21 -19.09
C LEU A 70 -14.68 -10.11 -18.05
N THR A 71 -15.57 -11.09 -17.98
CA THR A 71 -16.69 -11.14 -17.03
C THR A 71 -16.22 -11.11 -15.57
N TYR A 72 -15.18 -11.88 -15.24
CA TYR A 72 -14.67 -11.91 -13.87
C TYR A 72 -13.88 -10.66 -13.54
N HIS A 73 -13.10 -10.10 -14.49
CA HIS A 73 -12.44 -8.80 -14.32
C HIS A 73 -13.44 -7.69 -14.02
N LEU A 74 -14.51 -7.61 -14.81
CA LEU A 74 -15.59 -6.64 -14.60
C LEU A 74 -16.32 -6.89 -13.28
N GLY A 75 -16.54 -8.16 -12.91
CA GLY A 75 -17.13 -8.53 -11.63
C GLY A 75 -16.29 -8.06 -10.44
N VAL A 76 -14.98 -8.29 -10.46
CA VAL A 76 -14.06 -7.87 -9.38
C VAL A 76 -13.97 -6.35 -9.30
N ILE A 77 -13.86 -5.65 -10.43
CA ILE A 77 -13.86 -4.18 -10.47
C ILE A 77 -15.19 -3.64 -9.91
N LEU A 78 -16.32 -4.23 -10.30
CA LEU A 78 -17.65 -3.84 -9.82
C LEU A 78 -17.78 -4.04 -8.30
N VAL A 79 -17.41 -5.22 -7.78
CA VAL A 79 -17.43 -5.49 -6.34
C VAL A 79 -16.52 -4.51 -5.60
N TRP A 80 -15.33 -4.23 -6.13
CA TRP A 80 -14.39 -3.30 -5.52
C TRP A 80 -14.97 -1.88 -5.45
N VAL A 81 -15.55 -1.38 -6.55
CA VAL A 81 -16.22 -0.07 -6.60
C VAL A 81 -17.40 -0.02 -5.64
N LEU A 82 -18.21 -1.08 -5.57
CA LEU A 82 -19.35 -1.15 -4.66
C LEU A 82 -18.91 -1.14 -3.20
N VAL A 83 -17.93 -1.95 -2.81
CA VAL A 83 -17.40 -1.98 -1.45
C VAL A 83 -16.81 -0.62 -1.07
N TRP A 84 -16.07 0.00 -1.98
CA TRP A 84 -15.51 1.34 -1.79
C TRP A 84 -16.56 2.41 -1.55
N PHE A 85 -17.52 2.50 -2.47
CA PHE A 85 -18.55 3.53 -2.44
C PHE A 85 -19.46 3.36 -1.23
N ASN A 86 -19.89 2.13 -0.95
CA ASN A 86 -20.71 1.83 0.23
C ASN A 86 -19.94 2.10 1.53
N GLY A 87 -18.65 1.76 1.61
CA GLY A 87 -17.82 2.04 2.79
C GLY A 87 -17.69 3.53 3.08
N LEU A 88 -17.45 4.36 2.05
CA LEU A 88 -17.39 5.81 2.20
C LEU A 88 -18.74 6.39 2.64
N LEU A 89 -19.85 5.96 2.00
CA LEU A 89 -21.20 6.41 2.36
C LEU A 89 -21.59 5.99 3.78
N ALA A 90 -21.31 4.75 4.16
CA ALA A 90 -21.58 4.24 5.50
C ALA A 90 -20.81 5.02 6.56
N LEU A 91 -19.54 5.36 6.30
CA LEU A 91 -18.74 6.19 7.18
C LEU A 91 -19.37 7.58 7.34
N LEU A 92 -19.70 8.26 6.23
CA LEU A 92 -20.32 9.58 6.24
C LEU A 92 -21.69 9.58 6.96
N PHE A 93 -22.51 8.56 6.71
CA PHE A 93 -23.79 8.38 7.38
C PHE A 93 -23.62 8.14 8.88
N TYR A 94 -22.71 7.25 9.26
CA TYR A 94 -22.39 6.96 10.67
C TYR A 94 -21.96 8.25 11.39
N ILE A 95 -21.09 9.05 10.78
CA ILE A 95 -20.63 10.34 11.31
C ILE A 95 -21.81 11.30 11.49
N TYR A 96 -22.63 11.47 10.45
CA TYR A 96 -23.78 12.37 10.50
C TYR A 96 -24.75 11.98 11.62
N TRP A 97 -25.09 10.69 11.70
CA TRP A 97 -25.97 10.16 12.72
C TRP A 97 -25.38 10.30 14.12
N TYR A 98 -24.09 9.98 14.28
CA TYR A 98 -23.36 10.10 15.54
C TYR A 98 -23.36 11.54 16.06
N ILE A 99 -23.04 12.52 15.20
CA ILE A 99 -23.05 13.95 15.55
C ILE A 99 -24.46 14.39 15.95
N LYS A 100 -25.48 14.05 15.16
CA LYS A 100 -26.87 14.40 15.45
C LYS A 100 -27.33 13.85 16.80
N LYS A 101 -26.99 12.59 17.09
CA LYS A 101 -27.32 11.92 18.37
C LYS A 101 -26.60 12.55 19.56
N GLN A 102 -25.32 12.88 19.41
CA GLN A 102 -24.51 13.52 20.44
C GLN A 102 -25.01 14.93 20.78
N MET A 103 -25.34 15.73 19.77
CA MET A 103 -25.90 17.08 19.94
C MET A 103 -27.22 17.06 20.72
N LYS A 104 -28.10 16.11 20.42
CA LYS A 104 -29.39 15.96 21.12
C LYS A 104 -29.21 15.60 22.60
N ASN A 105 -28.16 14.85 22.94
CA ASN A 105 -27.96 14.33 24.28
C ASN A 105 -27.01 15.21 25.12
N HIS A 106 -26.53 16.36 24.60
CA HIS A 106 -25.54 17.22 25.25
C HIS A 106 -24.29 16.49 25.77
N ARG A 107 -23.94 15.34 25.17
CA ARG A 107 -22.89 14.44 25.68
C ARG A 107 -21.48 14.78 25.19
N MET A 108 -21.34 15.81 24.35
CA MET A 108 -20.04 16.28 23.88
C MET A 108 -19.86 17.76 24.17
N SER A 109 -18.72 18.09 24.76
CA SER A 109 -18.25 19.47 24.84
C SER A 109 -17.87 19.97 23.45
N PRO A 110 -17.90 21.30 23.23
CA PRO A 110 -17.42 21.89 21.98
C PRO A 110 -16.00 21.44 21.60
N GLN A 111 -15.12 21.22 22.59
CA GLN A 111 -13.74 20.79 22.37
C GLN A 111 -13.65 19.38 21.80
N THR A 112 -14.39 18.41 22.36
CA THR A 112 -14.38 17.03 21.86
C THR A 112 -14.96 16.93 20.45
N TYR A 113 -15.99 17.73 20.14
CA TYR A 113 -16.55 17.81 18.79
C TYR A 113 -15.50 18.26 17.75
N GLN A 114 -14.72 19.30 18.08
CA GLN A 114 -13.68 19.79 17.16
C GLN A 114 -12.63 18.70 16.86
N ILE A 115 -12.20 17.96 17.89
CA ILE A 115 -11.22 16.89 17.74
C ILE A 115 -11.78 15.77 16.85
N GLN A 116 -13.02 15.33 17.11
CA GLN A 116 -13.67 14.27 16.33
C GLN A 116 -13.83 14.69 14.87
N ARG A 117 -14.27 15.93 14.61
CA ARG A 117 -14.42 16.46 13.25
C ARG A 117 -13.09 16.45 12.49
N ILE A 118 -12.01 16.93 13.10
CA ILE A 118 -10.68 16.93 12.47
C ILE A 118 -10.19 15.51 12.18
N PHE A 119 -10.34 14.58 13.14
CA PHE A 119 -9.93 13.19 12.98
C PHE A 119 -10.69 12.49 11.84
N ILE A 120 -12.00 12.70 11.79
CA ILE A 120 -12.87 12.14 10.75
C ILE A 120 -12.52 12.72 9.37
N THR A 121 -12.32 14.03 9.26
CA THR A 121 -11.88 14.67 8.00
C THR A 121 -10.55 14.10 7.55
N ALA A 122 -9.62 13.87 8.48
CA ALA A 122 -8.34 13.23 8.20
C ALA A 122 -8.51 11.78 7.68
N LEU A 123 -9.42 10.99 8.27
CA LEU A 123 -9.74 9.64 7.80
C LEU A 123 -10.29 9.62 6.38
N VAL A 124 -11.20 10.53 6.03
CA VAL A 124 -11.74 10.64 4.67
C VAL A 124 -10.62 10.97 3.67
N ILE A 125 -9.77 11.95 4.00
CA ILE A 125 -8.61 12.31 3.14
C ILE A 125 -7.64 11.13 3.00
N GLN A 126 -7.34 10.42 4.09
CA GLN A 126 -6.47 9.25 4.09
C GLN A 126 -7.03 8.09 3.27
N LEU A 127 -8.35 7.96 3.14
CA LEU A 127 -8.97 6.96 2.27
C LEU A 127 -8.84 7.36 0.79
N VAL A 128 -9.01 8.64 0.47
CA VAL A 128 -9.00 9.14 -0.91
C VAL A 128 -7.59 9.13 -1.54
N ILE A 129 -6.55 9.53 -0.80
CA ILE A 129 -5.20 9.69 -1.38
C ILE A 129 -4.63 8.37 -1.97
N PRO A 130 -4.65 7.22 -1.26
CA PRO A 130 -4.12 5.97 -1.79
C PRO A 130 -4.96 5.38 -2.90
N SER A 131 -6.28 5.62 -2.91
CA SER A 131 -7.13 5.15 -4.01
C SER A 131 -6.86 5.90 -5.30
N CYS A 132 -6.57 7.21 -5.25
CA CYS A 132 -6.10 7.93 -6.44
C CYS A 132 -4.86 7.27 -7.08
N THR A 133 -4.03 6.62 -6.27
CA THR A 133 -2.82 5.90 -6.73
C THR A 133 -3.17 4.62 -7.51
N LEU A 134 -4.36 4.05 -7.28
CA LEU A 134 -4.82 2.80 -7.90
C LEU A 134 -5.78 3.01 -9.09
N VAL A 135 -6.33 4.21 -9.27
CA VAL A 135 -7.21 4.54 -10.41
C VAL A 135 -6.49 4.36 -11.75
N GLY A 136 -5.29 4.94 -11.90
CA GLY A 136 -4.49 4.83 -13.12
C GLY A 136 -4.20 3.37 -13.51
N PRO A 137 -3.62 2.56 -12.59
CA PRO A 137 -3.43 1.13 -12.81
C PRO A 137 -4.71 0.37 -13.21
N GLY A 138 -5.84 0.68 -12.57
CA GLY A 138 -7.13 0.08 -12.91
C GLY A 138 -7.58 0.38 -14.35
N ILE A 139 -7.42 1.62 -14.81
CA ILE A 139 -7.75 2.02 -16.18
C ILE A 139 -6.83 1.32 -17.19
N SER A 140 -5.53 1.23 -16.88
CA SER A 140 -4.56 0.54 -17.74
C SER A 140 -4.89 -0.95 -17.88
N VAL A 141 -5.22 -1.63 -16.78
CA VAL A 141 -5.68 -3.02 -16.77
C VAL A 141 -6.92 -3.17 -17.65
N LEU A 142 -7.96 -2.34 -17.44
CA LEU A 142 -9.22 -2.44 -18.18
C LEU A 142 -9.00 -2.23 -19.69
N THR A 143 -8.14 -1.27 -20.06
CA THR A 143 -7.79 -1.00 -21.46
C THR A 143 -7.05 -2.17 -22.10
N SER A 144 -6.13 -2.81 -21.36
CA SER A 144 -5.42 -4.01 -21.83
C SER A 144 -6.36 -5.21 -21.99
N VAL A 145 -7.34 -5.38 -21.11
CA VAL A 145 -8.32 -6.49 -21.21
C VAL A 145 -9.29 -6.27 -22.37
N ILE A 146 -9.88 -5.07 -22.51
CA ILE A 146 -10.83 -4.77 -23.59
C ILE A 146 -10.17 -4.92 -24.97
N ASN A 147 -8.95 -4.41 -25.13
CA ASN A 147 -8.24 -4.43 -26.40
C ASN A 147 -7.41 -5.72 -26.60
N ASN A 148 -7.40 -6.65 -25.64
CA ASN A 148 -6.51 -7.82 -25.62
C ASN A 148 -5.04 -7.44 -25.92
N TYR A 149 -4.58 -6.33 -25.34
CA TYR A 149 -3.30 -5.71 -25.66
C TYR A 149 -2.29 -5.87 -24.52
N TYR A 150 -1.21 -6.59 -24.80
CA TYR A 150 -0.08 -6.80 -23.90
C TYR A 150 0.98 -5.71 -24.08
N ASN A 151 1.42 -5.09 -22.97
CA ASN A 151 2.56 -4.17 -22.97
C ASN A 151 3.35 -4.30 -21.66
N GLN A 152 4.62 -4.70 -21.77
CA GLN A 152 5.48 -4.94 -20.61
C GLN A 152 5.75 -3.68 -19.79
N GLY A 153 5.87 -2.51 -20.43
CA GLY A 153 6.05 -1.23 -19.74
C GLY A 153 4.84 -0.85 -18.90
N ILE A 154 3.63 -1.03 -19.45
CA ILE A 154 2.37 -0.81 -18.73
C ILE A 154 2.25 -1.78 -17.55
N ASN A 155 2.56 -3.07 -17.75
CA ASN A 155 2.51 -4.06 -16.67
C ASN A 155 3.46 -3.72 -15.52
N ASN A 156 4.71 -3.34 -15.85
CA ASN A 156 5.67 -2.91 -14.83
C ASN A 156 5.18 -1.68 -14.05
N PHE A 157 4.57 -0.70 -14.73
CA PHE A 157 4.00 0.47 -14.09
C PHE A 157 2.83 0.11 -13.16
N VAL A 158 1.90 -0.74 -13.62
CA VAL A 158 0.76 -1.22 -12.82
C VAL A 158 1.23 -1.90 -11.54
N ILE A 159 2.19 -2.81 -11.63
CA ILE A 159 2.73 -3.53 -10.47
C ILE A 159 3.46 -2.58 -9.51
N LEU A 160 4.21 -1.61 -10.03
CA LEU A 160 4.89 -0.61 -9.20
C LEU A 160 3.88 0.25 -8.44
N SER A 161 2.83 0.74 -9.11
CA SER A 161 1.78 1.54 -8.47
C SER A 161 1.02 0.73 -7.40
N ILE A 162 0.68 -0.53 -7.70
CA ILE A 162 0.06 -1.43 -6.71
C ILE A 162 1.02 -1.65 -5.54
N THR A 163 2.31 -1.80 -5.74
CA THR A 163 3.25 -2.01 -4.62
C THR A 163 3.41 -0.74 -3.77
N LEU A 164 3.46 0.43 -4.41
CA LEU A 164 3.65 1.71 -3.74
C LEU A 164 2.42 2.22 -2.98
N HIS A 165 1.21 1.72 -3.26
CA HIS A 165 -0.03 2.20 -2.61
C HIS A 165 0.04 2.14 -1.07
N GLY A 166 0.66 1.10 -0.51
CA GLY A 166 0.80 0.92 0.94
C GLY A 166 1.73 1.97 1.56
N SER A 167 2.83 2.29 0.87
CA SER A 167 3.73 3.38 1.27
C SER A 167 3.03 4.73 1.21
N VAL A 168 2.27 5.01 0.14
CA VAL A 168 1.48 6.24 0.01
C VAL A 168 0.44 6.36 1.12
N THR A 169 -0.24 5.27 1.46
CA THR A 169 -1.20 5.21 2.58
C THR A 169 -0.53 5.57 3.89
N THR A 170 0.64 4.98 4.16
CA THR A 170 1.39 5.20 5.39
C THR A 170 1.88 6.64 5.48
N ILE A 171 2.47 7.18 4.42
CA ILE A 171 2.93 8.57 4.37
C ILE A 171 1.75 9.53 4.58
N SER A 172 0.62 9.28 3.91
CA SER A 172 -0.59 10.09 4.03
C SER A 172 -1.13 10.08 5.45
N MET A 173 -1.14 8.92 6.12
CA MET A 173 -1.52 8.81 7.54
C MET A 173 -0.64 9.71 8.43
N LEU A 174 0.68 9.69 8.24
CA LEU A 174 1.62 10.47 9.05
C LEU A 174 1.47 11.99 8.81
N VAL A 175 1.18 12.41 7.58
CA VAL A 175 1.05 13.82 7.20
C VAL A 175 -0.30 14.41 7.56
N VAL A 176 -1.39 13.66 7.38
CA VAL A 176 -2.75 14.20 7.53
C VAL A 176 -3.18 14.24 9.00
N HIS A 177 -2.74 13.28 9.82
CA HIS A 177 -3.15 13.21 11.23
C HIS A 177 -2.27 14.04 12.15
N THR A 178 -2.87 15.06 12.76
CA THR A 178 -2.26 15.93 13.76
C THR A 178 -1.48 15.19 14.87
N PRO A 179 -2.00 14.14 15.54
CA PRO A 179 -1.24 13.47 16.61
C PRO A 179 0.07 12.85 16.11
N TYR A 180 0.08 12.26 14.90
CA TYR A 180 1.29 11.68 14.32
C TYR A 180 2.30 12.75 13.94
N ARG A 181 1.86 13.86 13.33
CA ARG A 181 2.76 14.99 13.04
C ARG A 181 3.44 15.54 14.30
N LEU A 182 2.70 15.66 15.41
CA LEU A 182 3.25 16.15 16.67
C LEU A 182 4.28 15.17 17.24
N ALA A 183 3.97 13.87 17.24
CA ALA A 183 4.90 12.84 17.67
C ALA A 183 6.19 12.83 16.83
N ILE A 184 6.08 12.93 15.51
CA ILE A 184 7.23 12.99 14.60
C ILE A 184 8.11 14.21 14.89
N LYS A 185 7.50 15.40 15.04
CA LYS A 185 8.24 16.62 15.41
C LYS A 185 8.99 16.47 16.73
N GLU A 186 8.37 15.84 17.73
CA GLU A 186 9.00 15.61 19.03
C GLU A 186 10.16 14.61 18.94
N MET A 187 10.00 13.53 18.15
CA MET A 187 11.10 12.60 17.88
C MET A 187 12.28 13.31 17.23
N PHE A 188 12.04 14.11 16.18
CA PHE A 188 13.10 14.88 15.53
C PHE A 188 13.77 15.90 16.46
N ARG A 189 12.99 16.58 17.32
CA ARG A 189 13.54 17.50 18.33
C ARG A 189 14.49 16.78 19.28
N LYS A 190 14.10 15.61 19.79
CA LYS A 190 14.93 14.79 20.69
C LYS A 190 16.20 14.28 20.00
N PHE A 191 16.11 13.87 18.74
CA PHE A 191 17.27 13.46 17.94
C PHE A 191 18.26 14.62 17.73
N SER A 192 17.77 15.81 17.38
CA SER A 192 18.63 16.99 17.19
C SER A 192 19.32 17.44 18.49
N CYS A 193 18.62 17.38 19.63
CA CYS A 193 19.23 17.71 20.92
C CYS A 193 20.25 16.66 21.39
N ARG A 194 20.08 15.38 21.03
CA ARG A 194 21.04 14.31 21.39
C ARG A 194 22.34 14.39 20.58
N SER A 195 22.29 14.92 19.36
CA SER A 195 23.49 15.06 18.52
C SER A 195 24.44 16.18 18.95
N THR A 196 23.96 17.14 19.77
CA THR A 196 24.78 18.25 20.30
C THR A 196 25.36 17.95 21.68
N GLU A 197 24.93 16.87 22.33
CA GLU A 197 25.62 16.32 23.49
C GLU A 197 26.79 15.44 23.02
N VAL A 198 27.83 16.07 22.46
CA VAL A 198 29.19 15.64 22.84
C VAL A 198 29.19 15.68 24.37
N PRO A 199 29.63 14.63 25.10
CA PRO A 199 29.47 14.58 26.55
C PRO A 199 30.07 15.84 27.16
N ARG A 200 29.22 16.79 27.59
CA ARG A 200 29.66 18.01 28.28
C ARG A 200 30.47 17.64 29.53
N ILE A 201 30.20 16.45 30.08
CA ILE A 201 30.97 15.81 31.13
C ILE A 201 32.44 15.62 30.71
N GLY A 202 32.70 15.08 29.51
CA GLY A 202 34.06 14.86 28.99
C GLY A 202 34.82 16.16 28.73
N MET A 203 34.15 17.18 28.20
CA MET A 203 34.76 18.51 28.02
C MET A 203 35.06 19.19 29.35
N TYR A 204 34.16 19.12 30.34
CA TYR A 204 34.36 19.73 31.66
C TYR A 204 35.46 19.01 32.44
N THR A 205 35.51 17.66 32.40
CA THR A 205 36.57 16.88 33.05
C THR A 205 37.94 17.15 32.43
N ASN A 206 38.02 17.27 31.10
CA ASN A 206 39.28 17.57 30.42
C ASN A 206 39.75 19.00 30.72
N HIS A 207 38.83 19.96 30.83
CA HIS A 207 39.16 21.34 31.17
C HIS A 207 39.63 21.49 32.61
N VAL A 208 39.00 20.78 33.57
CA VAL A 208 39.41 20.75 34.98
C VAL A 208 40.75 20.04 35.14
N ALA A 209 40.97 18.92 34.44
CA ALA A 209 42.26 18.21 34.45
C ALA A 209 43.40 19.08 33.89
N ALA A 210 43.14 19.84 32.81
CA ALA A 210 44.13 20.77 32.23
C ALA A 210 44.44 21.98 33.13
N MET A 211 43.46 22.46 33.92
CA MET A 211 43.69 23.50 34.93
C MET A 211 44.51 22.99 36.12
N GLN A 212 44.31 21.74 36.52
CA GLN A 212 45.07 21.11 37.62
C GLN A 212 46.52 20.78 37.22
N SER A 213 46.78 20.50 35.94
CA SER A 213 48.15 20.23 35.44
C SER A 213 49.00 21.49 35.24
N THR A 214 48.42 22.69 35.32
CA THR A 214 49.14 23.98 35.19
C THR A 214 49.46 24.62 36.54
N THR A 215 49.08 23.99 37.65
CA THR A 215 49.28 24.52 39.02
C THR A 215 50.45 23.89 39.78
N TYR A 216 51.34 23.13 39.12
CA TYR A 216 52.55 22.55 39.71
C TYR A 216 53.79 22.92 38.91
#